data_AF-A0A816QFR9-F1
#
_entry.id   AF-A0A816QFR9-F1
#
_cell.length_a   1.000
_cell.length_b   1.000
_cell.length_c   1.000
_cell.angle_alpha   90.00
_cell.angle_beta   90.00
_cell.angle_gamma   90.00
#
_symmetry.space_group_name_H-M   'P 1'
#
loop_
_entity.id
_entity.type
_entity.pdbx_description
1 polymer ?
#
loop_
_entity_poly.entity_id
_entity_poly.type
_entity_poly.pdbx_seq_one_letter_code
_entity_poly.pdbx_strand_id
1 'polypeptide(L)'
;MSLMQEIETNSMETRQLHSSQKEAIKKIAEFSGESNEIDIDEWLYDLNNLFSLMKSKDETRILETMGKLAGPALRWYQENLRSFINWNDAEKALHDRFKEFTSDSQLLQEFVHI
;
A
#
# COMPACT_ATOMS: atom_id res chain seq x y z
N MET A 1 -40.69 7.88 6.54
CA MET A 1 -39.81 6.78 6.10
C MET A 1 -39.74 5.77 7.23
N SER A 2 -39.85 4.47 6.94
CA SER A 2 -39.87 3.42 7.96
C SER A 2 -38.45 3.01 8.35
N LEU A 3 -38.19 2.70 9.62
CA LEU A 3 -36.88 2.29 10.13
C LEU A 3 -36.25 1.12 9.33
N MET A 4 -37.10 0.24 8.80
CA MET A 4 -36.66 -0.89 7.98
C MET A 4 -36.09 -0.48 6.62
N GLN A 5 -36.62 0.59 6.00
CA GLN A 5 -36.10 1.10 4.72
C GLN A 5 -34.74 1.76 4.89
N GLU A 6 -34.51 2.46 6.00
CA GLU A 6 -33.24 3.12 6.32
C GLU A 6 -32.11 2.12 6.61
N ILE A 7 -32.45 0.99 7.25
CA ILE A 7 -31.47 -0.10 7.50
C ILE A 7 -31.10 -0.80 6.19
N GLU A 8 -32.06 -1.03 5.29
CA GLU A 8 -31.79 -1.66 3.99
C GLU A 8 -30.93 -0.77 3.09
N THR A 9 -31.21 0.54 3.00
CA THR A 9 -30.41 1.47 2.20
C THR A 9 -28.99 1.59 2.74
N ASN A 10 -28.82 1.76 4.06
CA ASN A 10 -27.50 1.80 4.68
C ASN A 10 -26.70 0.50 4.47
N SER A 11 -27.37 -0.65 4.51
CA SER A 11 -26.75 -1.96 4.27
C SER A 11 -26.30 -2.12 2.81
N MET A 12 -27.13 -1.71 1.84
CA MET A 12 -26.78 -1.73 0.42
C MET A 12 -25.64 -0.77 0.10
N GLU A 13 -25.69 0.46 0.61
CA GLU A 13 -24.63 1.47 0.43
C GLU A 13 -23.29 0.99 1.03
N THR A 14 -23.32 0.39 2.23
CA THR A 14 -22.12 -0.17 2.87
C THR A 14 -21.52 -1.31 2.03
N ARG A 15 -22.35 -2.18 1.46
CA ARG A 15 -21.89 -3.28 0.58
C ARG A 15 -21.28 -2.77 -0.71
N GLN A 16 -21.91 -1.77 -1.35
CA GLN A 16 -21.40 -1.17 -2.58
C GLN A 16 -20.07 -0.44 -2.34
N LEU A 17 -19.98 0.34 -1.26
CA LEU A 17 -18.76 1.01 -0.86
C LEU A 17 -17.62 0.00 -0.65
N HIS A 18 -17.88 -1.08 0.08
CA HIS A 18 -16.90 -2.14 0.33
C HIS A 18 -16.45 -2.85 -0.95
N SER A 19 -17.36 -3.06 -1.93
CA SER A 19 -16.98 -3.61 -3.23
C SER A 19 -16.08 -2.67 -4.04
N SER A 20 -16.42 -1.37 -4.12
CA SER A 20 -15.63 -0.39 -4.87
C SER A 20 -14.25 -0.16 -4.26
N GLN A 21 -14.14 -0.18 -2.93
CA GLN A 21 -12.86 -0.12 -2.22
C GLN A 21 -11.96 -1.33 -2.56
N LYS A 22 -12.54 -2.54 -2.53
CA LYS A 22 -11.83 -3.77 -2.88
C LYS A 22 -11.39 -3.81 -4.34
N GLU A 23 -12.15 -3.20 -5.25
CA GLU A 23 -11.76 -3.07 -6.65
C GLU A 23 -10.68 -2.00 -6.85
N ALA A 24 -10.75 -0.88 -6.14
CA ALA A 24 -9.76 0.17 -6.21
C ALA A 24 -8.39 -0.30 -5.72
N ILE A 25 -8.35 -1.04 -4.60
CA ILE A 25 -7.09 -1.58 -4.09
C ILE A 25 -6.47 -2.58 -5.08
N LYS A 26 -7.27 -3.42 -5.76
CA LYS A 26 -6.77 -4.34 -6.78
C LYS A 26 -6.00 -3.66 -7.93
N LYS A 27 -6.30 -2.39 -8.23
CA LYS A 27 -5.64 -1.63 -9.30
C LYS A 27 -4.23 -1.16 -8.94
N ILE A 28 -3.90 -1.08 -7.64
CA ILE A 28 -2.55 -0.80 -7.18
C ILE A 28 -1.67 -2.01 -7.51
N ALA A 29 -0.57 -1.77 -8.21
CA ALA A 29 0.39 -2.80 -8.56
C ALA A 29 0.98 -3.47 -7.31
N GLU A 30 1.37 -4.74 -7.42
CA GLU A 30 2.06 -5.45 -6.35
C GLU A 30 3.53 -5.01 -6.31
N PHE A 31 4.06 -4.78 -5.11
CA PHE A 31 5.44 -4.36 -4.91
C PHE A 31 6.29 -5.52 -4.39
N SER A 32 7.28 -5.93 -5.17
CA SER A 32 8.19 -7.03 -4.84
C SER A 32 9.45 -6.56 -4.09
N GLY A 33 9.83 -5.29 -4.26
CA GLY A 33 11.13 -4.75 -3.84
C GLY A 33 12.32 -5.28 -4.65
N GLU A 34 12.08 -6.05 -5.71
CA GLU A 34 13.09 -6.58 -6.63
C GLU A 34 12.78 -6.18 -8.06
N SER A 35 13.81 -5.75 -8.79
CA SER A 35 13.76 -5.28 -10.19
C SER A 35 13.11 -3.89 -10.34
N ASN A 36 13.79 -3.00 -11.05
CA ASN A 36 13.56 -1.55 -11.16
C ASN A 36 12.23 -1.13 -11.85
N GLU A 37 11.15 -1.92 -11.77
CA GLU A 37 9.91 -1.62 -12.50
C GLU A 37 8.98 -0.65 -11.77
N ILE A 38 9.05 -0.57 -10.43
CA ILE A 38 8.18 0.29 -9.63
C ILE A 38 9.01 0.98 -8.55
N ASP A 39 9.04 2.31 -8.60
CA ASP A 39 9.66 3.13 -7.57
C ASP A 39 8.83 3.11 -6.28
N ILE A 40 9.52 3.01 -5.13
CA ILE A 40 8.86 2.92 -3.82
C ILE A 40 8.13 4.21 -3.43
N ASP A 41 8.65 5.39 -3.82
CA ASP A 41 8.02 6.68 -3.55
C ASP A 41 6.71 6.80 -4.36
N GLU A 42 6.71 6.39 -5.65
CA GLU A 42 5.49 6.36 -6.48
C GLU A 42 4.45 5.37 -5.95
N TRP A 43 4.89 4.16 -5.58
CA TRP A 43 3.99 3.13 -5.07
C TRP A 43 3.34 3.52 -3.73
N LEU A 44 4.12 4.07 -2.79
CA LEU A 44 3.60 4.55 -1.51
C LEU A 44 2.65 5.74 -1.70
N TYR A 45 2.91 6.62 -2.68
CA TYR A 45 2.02 7.74 -3.00
C TYR A 45 0.64 7.25 -3.44
N ASP A 46 0.57 6.33 -4.40
CA ASP A 46 -0.70 5.79 -4.89
C ASP A 46 -1.48 5.08 -3.78
N LEU A 47 -0.77 4.33 -2.93
CA LEU A 47 -1.35 3.62 -1.80
C LEU A 47 -1.91 4.58 -0.74
N ASN A 48 -1.17 5.65 -0.39
CA ASN A 48 -1.62 6.68 0.54
C ASN A 48 -2.81 7.49 0.02
N ASN A 49 -2.82 7.80 -1.28
CA ASN A 49 -3.94 8.46 -1.92
C ASN A 49 -5.21 7.60 -1.80
N LEU A 50 -5.09 6.30 -2.09
CA LEU A 50 -6.21 5.36 -1.95
C LEU A 50 -6.69 5.27 -0.48
N PHE A 51 -5.79 5.11 0.49
CA PHE A 51 -6.17 5.06 1.90
C PHE A 51 -6.83 6.32 2.41
N SER A 52 -6.43 7.49 1.88
CA SER A 52 -7.06 8.77 2.19
C SER A 52 -8.49 8.85 1.65
N LEU A 53 -8.72 8.40 0.40
CA LEU A 53 -10.05 8.32 -0.20
C LEU A 53 -10.98 7.37 0.58
N MET A 54 -10.44 6.25 1.07
CA MET A 54 -11.19 5.26 1.84
C MET A 54 -11.36 5.62 3.32
N LYS A 55 -10.69 6.68 3.80
CA LYS A 55 -10.60 7.04 5.22
C LYS A 55 -10.13 5.87 6.09
N SER A 56 -9.18 5.09 5.59
CA SER A 56 -8.64 3.91 6.27
C SER A 56 -7.87 4.30 7.52
N LYS A 57 -8.11 3.58 8.63
CA LYS A 57 -7.33 3.66 9.86
C LYS A 57 -6.01 2.93 9.71
N ASP A 58 -5.03 3.29 10.54
CA ASP A 58 -3.66 2.77 10.47
C ASP A 58 -3.57 1.24 10.48
N GLU A 59 -4.31 0.56 11.36
CA GLU A 59 -4.34 -0.92 11.39
C GLU A 59 -4.79 -1.52 10.06
N THR A 60 -5.83 -0.94 9.44
CA THR A 60 -6.30 -1.36 8.12
C THR A 60 -5.24 -1.09 7.06
N ARG A 61 -4.58 0.07 7.08
CA ARG A 61 -3.52 0.39 6.13
C ARG A 61 -2.37 -0.61 6.21
N ILE A 62 -1.93 -0.95 7.42
CA ILE A 62 -0.86 -1.91 7.67
C ILE A 62 -1.20 -3.30 7.09
N LEU A 63 -2.43 -3.78 7.29
CA LEU A 63 -2.90 -5.07 6.79
C LEU A 63 -3.11 -5.08 5.27
N GLU A 64 -3.76 -4.04 4.74
CA GLU A 64 -4.02 -3.91 3.30
C GLU A 64 -2.72 -3.79 2.49
N THR A 65 -1.71 -3.12 3.06
CA THR A 65 -0.37 -3.02 2.48
C THR A 65 0.29 -4.39 2.36
N MET A 66 0.17 -5.25 3.37
CA MET A 66 0.68 -6.63 3.29
C MET A 66 0.08 -7.40 2.10
N GLY A 67 -1.21 -7.17 1.80
CA GLY A 67 -1.88 -7.77 0.64
C GLY A 67 -1.43 -7.21 -0.72
N LYS A 68 -0.56 -6.21 -0.73
CA LYS A 68 0.02 -5.58 -1.92
C LYS A 68 1.52 -5.77 -2.07
N LEU A 69 2.12 -6.47 -1.13
CA LEU A 69 3.52 -6.85 -1.21
C LEU A 69 3.66 -8.26 -1.78
N ALA A 70 4.72 -8.47 -2.56
CA ALA A 70 5.09 -9.78 -3.09
C ALA A 70 6.57 -10.07 -2.81
N GLY A 71 7.02 -11.30 -3.07
CA GLY A 71 8.44 -11.66 -3.06
C GLY A 71 9.18 -11.29 -1.75
N PRO A 72 10.39 -10.72 -1.85
CA PRO A 72 11.16 -10.31 -0.67
C PRO A 72 10.54 -9.18 0.13
N ALA A 73 9.82 -8.24 -0.51
CA ALA A 73 9.14 -7.18 0.21
C ALA A 73 8.07 -7.73 1.16
N LEU A 74 7.27 -8.70 0.70
CA LEU A 74 6.29 -9.38 1.55
C LEU A 74 6.96 -10.11 2.71
N ARG A 75 8.01 -10.88 2.44
CA ARG A 75 8.72 -11.64 3.46
C ARG A 75 9.26 -10.72 4.56
N TRP A 76 9.98 -9.66 4.16
CA TRP A 76 10.55 -8.70 5.09
C TRP A 76 9.45 -7.99 5.90
N TYR A 77 8.35 -7.61 5.25
CA TYR A 77 7.25 -6.93 5.93
C TYR A 77 6.58 -7.82 6.98
N GLN A 78 6.39 -9.10 6.69
CA GLN A 78 5.83 -10.07 7.64
C GLN A 78 6.73 -10.27 8.88
N GLU A 79 8.05 -10.28 8.69
CA GLU A 79 9.02 -10.38 9.79
C GLU A 79 8.98 -9.15 10.72
N ASN A 80 8.66 -7.98 10.16
CA ASN A 80 8.64 -6.70 10.88
C ASN A 80 7.23 -6.23 11.29
N LEU A 81 6.17 -6.97 10.91
CA LEU A 81 4.78 -6.56 11.09
C LEU A 81 4.43 -6.16 12.53
N ARG A 82 4.97 -6.88 13.52
CA ARG A 82 4.72 -6.64 14.94
C ARG A 82 5.37 -5.35 15.47
N SER A 83 6.32 -4.80 14.74
CA SER A 83 7.04 -3.56 15.09
C SER A 83 6.28 -2.31 14.66
N PHE A 84 5.26 -2.44 13.80
CA PHE A 84 4.49 -1.31 13.30
C PHE A 84 3.35 -0.96 14.26
N ILE A 85 3.46 0.19 14.94
CA ILE A 85 2.45 0.69 15.89
C ILE A 85 1.40 1.55 15.17
N ASN A 86 1.82 2.27 14.14
CA ASN A 86 0.99 3.15 13.33
C ASN A 86 1.46 3.11 11.86
N TRP A 87 0.65 3.69 10.98
CA TRP A 87 0.93 3.66 9.55
C TRP A 87 2.20 4.42 9.18
N ASN A 88 2.45 5.56 9.85
CA ASN A 88 3.62 6.40 9.56
C ASN A 88 4.94 5.65 9.83
N ASP A 89 5.02 4.84 10.89
CA ASP A 89 6.19 4.00 11.17
C ASP A 89 6.37 2.90 10.10
N ALA A 90 5.28 2.27 9.66
CA ALA A 90 5.32 1.24 8.62
C ALA A 90 5.74 1.80 7.26
N GLU A 91 5.17 2.94 6.86
CA GLU A 91 5.48 3.66 5.64
C GLU A 91 6.95 4.05 5.59
N LYS A 92 7.45 4.66 6.68
CA LYS A 92 8.86 5.05 6.78
C LYS A 92 9.79 3.84 6.70
N ALA A 93 9.46 2.76 7.39
CA ALA A 93 10.28 1.54 7.37
C ALA A 93 10.31 0.90 5.97
N LEU A 94 9.19 0.88 5.24
CA LEU A 94 9.11 0.41 3.85
C LEU A 94 9.97 1.27 2.93
N HIS A 95 9.79 2.59 3.00
CA HIS A 95 10.58 3.54 2.22
C HIS A 95 12.08 3.37 2.49
N ASP A 96 12.52 3.44 3.75
CA ASP A 96 13.94 3.35 4.11
C ASP A 96 14.55 2.00 3.67
N ARG A 97 13.78 0.91 3.71
CA ARG A 97 14.24 -0.41 3.29
C ARG A 97 14.46 -0.54 1.80
N PHE A 98 13.56 0.03 0.99
CA PHE A 98 13.54 -0.23 -0.45
C PHE A 98 14.02 0.95 -1.31
N LYS A 99 14.28 2.12 -0.70
CA LYS A 99 14.85 3.30 -1.36
C LYS A 99 16.30 3.13 -1.80
N GLU A 100 17.10 2.35 -1.08
CA GLU A 100 18.50 2.12 -1.45
C GLU A 100 18.68 1.33 -2.76
N PHE A 101 17.60 0.75 -3.33
CA PHE A 101 17.66 0.09 -4.64
C PHE A 101 17.49 1.04 -5.84
N THR A 102 16.99 2.27 -5.65
CA THR A 102 16.75 3.21 -6.75
C THR A 102 17.84 4.28 -6.91
N SER A 103 18.57 4.61 -5.84
CA SER A 103 19.60 5.67 -5.89
C SER A 103 21.00 5.19 -6.32
N ASP A 104 21.46 4.01 -5.84
CA ASP A 104 22.80 3.51 -6.18
C ASP A 104 22.85 2.88 -7.59
N SER A 105 21.75 2.27 -8.06
CA SER A 105 21.70 1.66 -9.39
C SER A 105 21.66 2.69 -10.53
N GLN A 106 21.18 3.92 -10.28
CA GLN A 106 21.22 5.01 -11.26
C GLN A 106 22.59 5.67 -11.34
N LEU A 107 23.30 5.82 -10.20
CA LEU A 107 24.64 6.39 -10.20
C LEU A 107 25.66 5.47 -10.90
N LEU A 108 25.58 4.16 -10.69
CA LEU A 108 26.51 3.20 -11.34
C LEU A 108 26.34 3.09 -12.86
N GLN A 109 25.18 3.41 -13.43
CA GLN A 109 25.01 3.43 -14.89
C GLN A 109 25.51 4.73 -15.55
N GLU A 110 25.50 5.86 -14.83
CA GLU A 110 26.03 7.14 -15.35
C GLU A 110 27.56 7.15 -15.44
N PHE A 111 28.27 6.35 -14.65
CA PHE A 111 29.74 6.28 -14.67
C PHE A 111 30.34 5.25 -15.65
N VAL A 112 29.53 4.40 -16.30
CA VAL A 112 30.03 3.35 -17.22
C VAL A 112 30.01 3.80 -18.70
N HIS A 113 29.68 5.07 -18.97
CA HIS A 113 29.81 5.71 -20.28
C HIS A 113 30.96 6.73 -20.35
N ILE A 114 32.19 6.30 -20.05
CA ILE A 114 33.42 7.00 -20.46
C ILE A 114 34.38 6.01 -21.12
#